data_AF-A0A1F5J8R6-F1
#
_entry.id   AF-A0A1F5J8R6-F1
#
_cell.length_a   1.000
_cell.length_b   1.000
_cell.length_c   1.000
_cell.angle_alpha   90.00
_cell.angle_beta   90.00
_cell.angle_gamma   90.00
#
_symmetry.space_group_name_H-M   'P 1'
#
loop_
_entity.id
_entity.type
_entity.pdbx_description
1 polymer ?
#
loop_
_entity_poly.entity_id
_entity_poly.type
_entity_poly.pdbx_seq_one_letter_code
_entity_poly.pdbx_strand_id
1 'polypeptide(L)' 'MGGIYNMRYLFVALSLIVVLAAAGIYLSAQPVKCDDCNQGKKCNTSFDCGEIGVCYCQYTFEEEDGEGTCFFE' A
#
# COMPACT_ATOMS: atom_id res chain seq x y z
N MET A 1 -36.49 -9.62 32.76
CA MET A 1 -36.47 -8.64 31.65
C MET A 1 -35.01 -8.48 31.21
N GLY A 2 -34.59 -9.05 30.07
CA GLY A 2 -33.17 -9.00 29.68
C GLY A 2 -32.82 -9.43 28.25
N GLY A 3 -33.75 -10.00 27.48
CA GLY A 3 -33.45 -10.53 26.14
C GLY A 3 -33.39 -9.52 25.00
N ILE A 4 -34.08 -8.37 25.11
CA ILE A 4 -34.24 -7.42 23.99
C ILE A 4 -33.07 -6.43 23.90
N TYR A 5 -32.47 -6.07 25.04
CA TYR A 5 -31.30 -5.19 25.08
C TYR A 5 -30.08 -5.84 24.42
N ASN A 6 -29.89 -7.15 24.63
CA ASN A 6 -28.77 -7.89 24.05
C ASN A 6 -28.78 -7.94 22.52
N MET A 7 -29.94 -8.15 21.89
CA MET A 7 -30.04 -8.21 20.42
C MET A 7 -29.73 -6.85 19.77
N ARG A 8 -30.25 -5.74 20.31
CA ARG A 8 -29.96 -4.39 19.79
C ARG A 8 -28.48 -4.02 19.91
N TYR A 9 -27.84 -4.32 21.05
CA TYR A 9 -26.41 -4.10 21.21
C TYR A 9 -25.57 -4.95 20.27
N LEU A 10 -26.02 -6.18 19.99
CA LEU A 10 -25.38 -7.05 19.00
C LEU A 10 -25.38 -6.43 17.60
N PHE A 11 -26.52 -5.89 17.13
CA PHE A 11 -26.59 -5.24 15.82
C PHE A 11 -25.75 -3.95 15.74
N VAL A 12 -25.70 -3.16 16.82
CA VAL A 12 -24.87 -1.95 16.90
C VAL A 12 -23.38 -2.30 16.90
N ALA A 13 -22.97 -3.32 17.67
CA ALA A 13 -21.59 -3.79 17.67
C ALA A 13 -21.18 -4.34 16.31
N LEU A 14 -22.05 -5.12 15.65
CA LEU A 14 -21.75 -5.74 14.36
C LEU A 14 -21.66 -4.70 13.24
N SER A 15 -22.53 -3.69 13.24
CA SER A 15 -22.42 -2.56 12.30
C SER A 15 -21.15 -1.73 12.53
N LEU A 16 -20.74 -1.48 13.78
CA LEU A 16 -19.47 -0.82 14.09
C LEU A 16 -18.26 -1.60 13.58
N ILE A 17 -18.24 -2.92 13.76
CA ILE A 17 -17.15 -3.78 13.29
C ILE A 17 -17.04 -3.72 11.76
N VAL A 18 -18.17 -3.77 11.04
CA VAL A 18 -18.18 -3.68 9.57
C VAL A 18 -17.64 -2.34 9.08
N VAL A 19 -18.02 -1.23 9.72
CA VAL A 19 -17.54 0.11 9.36
C VAL A 19 -16.03 0.23 9.58
N LEU A 20 -15.52 -0.27 10.71
CA LEU A 20 -14.08 -0.26 11.01
C LEU A 20 -13.28 -1.15 10.05
N ALA A 21 -13.80 -2.34 9.72
CA ALA A 21 -13.17 -3.24 8.76
C ALA A 21 -13.12 -2.60 7.36
N ALA A 22 -14.20 -1.96 6.92
CA ALA A 22 -14.22 -1.23 5.65
C ALA A 22 -13.17 -0.12 5.64
N ALA A 23 -13.11 0.72 6.69
CA ALA A 23 -12.13 1.80 6.78
C ALA A 23 -10.67 1.28 6.72
N GLY A 24 -10.39 0.13 7.35
CA GLY A 24 -9.07 -0.51 7.27
C GLY A 24 -8.70 -0.95 5.85
N ILE A 25 -9.64 -1.55 5.12
CA ILE A 25 -9.44 -1.99 3.72
C ILE A 25 -9.22 -0.78 2.80
N TYR A 26 -10.00 0.30 3.00
CA TYR A 26 -9.84 1.54 2.23
C TYR A 26 -8.48 2.22 2.46
N LEU A 27 -7.93 2.14 3.68
CA LEU A 27 -6.62 2.69 3.99
C LEU A 27 -5.47 1.85 3.40
N SER A 28 -5.62 0.52 3.34
CA SER A 28 -4.63 -0.36 2.69
C SER A 28 -4.67 -0.30 1.16
N ALA A 29 -5.77 0.18 0.58
CA ALA A 29 -5.97 0.26 -0.87
C ALA A 29 -5.64 1.65 -1.44
N GLN A 30 -4.86 2.47 -0.71
CA GLN A 30 -4.36 3.71 -1.32
C GLN A 30 -3.50 3.34 -2.52
N PRO A 31 -3.77 3.89 -3.72
CA PRO A 31 -2.90 3.67 -4.86
C PRO A 31 -1.54 4.25 -4.50
N VAL A 32 -0.52 3.40 -4.52
CA VAL A 32 0.88 3.82 -4.41
C VAL A 32 1.09 4.95 -5.41
N LYS A 33 1.51 6.12 -4.92
CA LYS A 33 1.65 7.28 -5.79
C LYS A 33 2.98 7.17 -6.52
N CYS A 34 3.05 7.76 -7.71
CA CYS A 34 4.31 7.88 -8.45
C CYS A 34 5.42 8.56 -7.60
N ASP A 35 5.03 9.47 -6.70
CA ASP A 35 5.94 10.13 -5.73
C ASP A 35 6.54 9.17 -4.68
N ASP A 36 5.89 8.03 -4.41
CA ASP A 36 6.42 7.01 -3.48
C ASP A 36 7.53 6.19 -4.13
N CYS A 37 7.56 6.12 -5.46
CA CYS A 37 8.73 5.63 -6.17
C CYS A 37 9.76 6.75 -6.27
N ASN A 38 11.01 6.46 -5.92
CA ASN A 38 12.16 7.36 -6.10
C ASN A 38 12.50 7.58 -7.60
N GLN A 39 11.51 7.92 -8.44
CA GLN A 39 11.61 7.98 -9.88
C GLN A 39 12.79 8.86 -10.34
N GLY A 40 13.59 8.35 -11.28
CA GLY A 40 14.76 9.07 -11.78
C GLY A 40 15.98 9.07 -10.85
N LYS A 41 15.88 8.50 -9.63
CA LYS A 41 17.07 8.21 -8.83
C LYS A 41 17.77 6.95 -9.32
N LYS A 42 19.08 6.93 -9.12
CA LYS A 42 19.90 5.74 -9.32
C LYS A 42 19.56 4.67 -8.29
N CYS A 43 19.59 3.41 -8.71
CA CYS A 43 19.31 2.24 -7.89
C CYS A 43 20.22 1.08 -8.27
N ASN A 44 20.56 0.24 -7.30
CA ASN A 44 21.22 -1.03 -7.55
C ASN A 44 20.26 -2.21 -7.49
N THR A 45 19.13 -2.06 -6.80
CA THR A 45 18.08 -3.06 -6.67
C THR A 45 16.70 -2.39 -6.65
N SER A 46 15.63 -3.13 -6.99
CA SER A 46 14.26 -2.60 -6.91
C SER A 46 13.84 -2.18 -5.50
N PHE A 47 14.53 -2.64 -4.45
CA PHE A 47 14.31 -2.24 -3.07
C PHE A 47 14.70 -0.77 -2.82
N ASP A 48 15.66 -0.24 -3.58
CA ASP A 48 16.12 1.15 -3.44
C ASP A 48 15.06 2.15 -3.96
N CYS A 49 14.15 1.67 -4.81
CA CYS A 49 13.16 2.49 -5.49
C CYS A 49 11.89 2.74 -4.68
N GLY A 50 11.62 1.95 -3.63
CA GLY A 50 10.44 2.10 -2.78
C GLY A 50 9.67 0.79 -2.61
N GLU A 51 8.35 0.85 -2.81
CA GLU A 51 7.47 -0.32 -2.64
C GLU A 51 7.69 -1.36 -3.74
N ILE A 52 8.08 -2.57 -3.32
CA ILE A 52 8.41 -3.69 -4.20
C ILE A 52 7.13 -4.19 -4.87
N GLY A 53 7.13 -4.24 -6.20
CA GLY A 53 5.98 -4.67 -7.01
C GLY A 53 5.19 -3.52 -7.61
N VAL A 54 5.53 -2.28 -7.26
CA VAL A 54 5.03 -1.07 -7.95
C VAL A 54 6.20 -0.27 -8.53
N CYS A 55 7.28 -0.15 -7.76
CA CYS A 55 8.53 0.48 -8.22
C CYS A 55 9.53 -0.60 -8.66
N TYR A 56 10.26 -0.35 -9.74
CA TYR A 56 11.36 -1.23 -10.19
C TYR A 56 12.58 -0.45 -10.62
N CYS A 57 13.74 -1.10 -10.49
CA CYS A 57 15.01 -0.57 -10.97
C CYS A 57 15.26 -1.07 -12.40
N GLN A 58 15.37 -0.15 -13.37
CA GLN A 58 15.71 -0.48 -14.75
C GLN A 58 17.18 -0.17 -15.02
N TYR A 59 17.95 -1.21 -15.29
CA TYR A 59 19.37 -1.08 -15.60
C TYR A 59 19.57 -0.63 -17.04
N THR A 60 20.31 0.46 -17.24
CA THR A 60 20.74 0.92 -18.55
C THR A 60 22.19 0.52 -18.77
N PHE A 61 22.49 -0.12 -19.91
CA PHE A 61 23.84 -0.58 -20.26
C PHE A 61 24.84 0.57 -20.52
N GLU A 62 24.40 1.83 -20.39
CA GLU A 62 25.19 3.03 -20.64
C GLU A 62 25.91 3.56 -19.39
N GLU A 63 25.55 3.11 -18.19
CA GLU A 63 26.21 3.56 -16.96
C GLU A 63 27.34 2.59 -16.55
N GLU A 64 28.56 3.12 -16.43
CA GLU A 64 29.81 2.36 -16.20
C GLU A 64 29.86 1.59 -14.86
N ASP A 65 28.92 1.84 -13.95
CA ASP A 65 28.89 1.28 -12.60
C ASP A 65 27.82 0.20 -12.37
N GLY A 66 27.07 -0.20 -13.40
CA GLY A 66 25.99 -1.19 -13.27
C GLY A 66 24.78 -0.69 -12.47
N GLU A 67 24.68 0.63 -12.30
CA GLU A 67 23.55 1.31 -11.69
C GLU A 67 22.37 1.36 -12.68
N GLY A 68 21.16 1.20 -12.16
CA GLY A 68 19.92 1.42 -12.90
C GLY A 68 19.22 2.70 -12.45
N THR A 69 18.09 3.00 -13.07
CA THR A 69 17.23 4.12 -12.68
C THR A 69 15.87 3.60 -12.21
N CYS A 70 15.29 4.22 -11.19
CA CYS A 70 13.98 3.83 -10.67
C CYS A 70 12.84 4.30 -11.56
N PHE A 71 11.89 3.38 -11.81
CA PHE A 71 10.65 3.61 -12.55
C PHE A 71 9.44 3.10 -11.76
N PHE A 72 8.27 3.63 -12.13
CA PHE A 72 6.94 3.20 -11.66
C PHE A 72 6.32 2.39 -12.80
N GLU A 73 5.70 1.25 -12.49
CA GLU A 73 5.04 0.38 -13.48
C GLU A 73 3.74 0.97 -14.05
#